data_AF-A0A7J8R1X1-F1
#
_entry.id   AF-A0A7J8R1X1-F1
#
_cell.length_a   1.000
_cell.length_b   1.000
_cell.length_c   1.000
_cell.angle_alpha   90.00
_cell.angle_beta   90.00
_cell.angle_gamma   90.00
#
_symmetry.space_group_name_H-M   'P 1'
#
loop_
_entity.id
_entity.type
_entity.pdbx_description
1 polymer ?
#
loop_
_entity_poly.entity_id
_entity_poly.type
_entity_poly.pdbx_seq_one_letter_code
_entity_poly.pdbx_strand_id
1 'polypeptide(L)' 'MLEKVLPHAMLKAKPNLELRIRTLKKYWATVYDMDRATEKDAQIATDIVEEIDVED' A
#
# COMPACT_ATOMS: atom_id res chain seq x y z
N MET A 1 9.59 -17.27 7.21
CA MET A 1 9.88 -15.88 6.74
C MET A 1 9.86 -14.87 7.88
N LEU A 2 8.92 -14.98 8.82
CA LEU A 2 8.79 -14.06 9.95
C LEU A 2 10.03 -14.07 10.86
N GLU A 3 10.63 -15.24 11.06
CA GLU A 3 11.86 -15.46 11.83
C GLU A 3 13.08 -14.72 11.27
N LYS A 4 13.09 -14.37 9.97
CA LYS A 4 14.16 -13.54 9.37
C LYS A 4 13.93 -12.05 9.59
N VAL A 5 12.67 -11.63 9.66
CA VAL A 5 12.27 -10.23 9.86
C VAL A 5 12.41 -9.85 11.34
N LEU A 6 12.12 -10.78 12.25
CA LEU A 6 12.20 -10.59 13.70
C LEU A 6 12.88 -11.82 14.36
N PRO A 7 14.21 -11.98 14.20
CA PRO A 7 14.94 -13.17 14.66
C PRO A 7 14.96 -13.36 16.17
N HIS A 8 14.76 -12.29 16.95
CA HIS A 8 14.80 -12.34 18.41
C HIS A 8 13.42 -12.46 19.06
N ALA A 9 12.34 -12.39 18.28
CA ALA A 9 10.98 -12.39 18.83
C ALA A 9 10.49 -13.79 19.27
N MET A 10 11.28 -14.85 19.05
CA MET A 10 10.89 -16.26 19.26
C MET A 10 9.54 -16.63 18.61
N LEU A 11 9.11 -15.87 17.59
CA LEU A 11 7.83 -16.05 16.91
C LEU A 11 7.97 -17.17 15.87
N LYS A 12 7.84 -18.42 16.32
CA LYS A 12 7.66 -19.55 15.42
C LYS A 12 6.24 -19.50 14.86
N ALA A 13 6.08 -18.80 13.74
CA ALA A 13 4.80 -18.75 13.05
C ALA A 13 4.42 -20.16 12.62
N LYS A 14 3.29 -20.66 13.15
CA LYS A 14 2.69 -21.90 12.63
C LYS A 14 2.43 -21.72 11.13
N PRO A 15 2.55 -22.77 10.30
CA PRO A 15 2.42 -22.65 8.84
C PRO A 15 1.10 -21.99 8.40
N ASN A 16 0.01 -22.18 9.16
CA ASN A 16 -1.27 -21.50 8.93
C ASN A 16 -1.23 -19.99 9.21
N LEU A 17 -0.39 -19.51 10.14
CA LEU A 17 -0.19 -18.09 10.42
C LEU A 17 0.68 -17.42 9.34
N GLU A 18 1.74 -18.09 8.86
CA GLU A 18 2.54 -17.56 7.75
C GLU A 18 1.70 -17.36 6.49
N LEU A 19 0.80 -18.30 6.19
CA LEU A 19 -0.15 -18.18 5.07
C LEU A 19 -1.10 -16.99 5.26
N ARG A 20 -1.68 -16.82 6.46
CA ARG A 20 -2.56 -15.68 6.76
C ARG A 20 -1.84 -14.33 6.64
N ILE A 21 -0.62 -14.22 7.17
CA ILE A 21 0.20 -13.01 7.07
C ILE A 21 0.53 -12.70 5.60
N ARG A 22 0.87 -13.72 4.81
CA ARG A 22 1.14 -13.55 3.37
C ARG A 22 -0.10 -13.06 2.62
N THR A 23 -1.28 -13.59 2.93
CA THR A 23 -2.54 -13.16 2.34
C THR A 23 -2.89 -11.73 2.74
N LEU A 24 -2.77 -11.37 4.01
CA LEU A 24 -3.01 -10.01 4.49
C LEU A 24 -2.07 -9.00 3.83
N LYS A 25 -0.79 -9.34 3.68
CA LYS A 25 0.18 -8.47 2.99
C LYS A 25 -0.20 -8.19 1.54
N LYS A 26 -0.77 -9.18 0.84
CA LYS A 26 -1.27 -9.00 -0.54
C LYS A 26 -2.48 -8.07 -0.58
N TYR A 27 -3.47 -8.30 0.28
CA TYR A 27 -4.66 -7.43 0.35
C TYR A 27 -4.29 -5.98 0.70
N TRP A 28 -3.36 -5.80 1.65
CA TRP A 28 -2.89 -4.47 2.02
C TRP A 28 -2.21 -3.75 0.86
N ALA A 29 -1.35 -4.45 0.10
CA ALA A 29 -0.73 -3.88 -1.09
C ALA A 29 -1.77 -3.43 -2.12
N THR A 30 -2.82 -4.23 -2.35
CA THR A 30 -3.91 -3.86 -3.26
C THR A 30 -4.64 -2.59 -2.82
N VAL A 31 -4.98 -2.48 -1.53
CA VAL A 31 -5.64 -1.27 -0.99
C VAL A 31 -4.73 -0.05 -1.12
N TYR A 32 -3.45 -0.21 -0.80
CA TYR A 32 -2.47 0.87 -0.90
C TYR A 32 -2.25 1.34 -2.34
N ASP A 33 -2.22 0.42 -3.30
CA ASP A 33 -2.10 0.76 -4.72
C ASP A 33 -3.35 1.47 -5.25
N MET A 34 -4.55 1.07 -4.80
CA MET A 34 -5.80 1.75 -5.14
C MET A 34 -5.86 3.17 -4.58
N ASP A 35 -5.51 3.36 -3.30
CA ASP A 35 -5.49 4.66 -2.63
C ASP A 35 -4.54 5.63 -3.35
N ARG A 36 -3.34 5.16 -3.71
CA ARG A 36 -2.36 5.94 -4.48
C ARG A 36 -2.79 6.23 -5.92
N ALA A 37 -3.60 5.37 -6.53
CA ALA A 37 -4.17 5.66 -7.84
C ALA A 37 -5.18 6.81 -7.73
N THR A 38 -6.05 6.77 -6.72
CA THR A 38 -7.03 7.84 -6.46
C THR A 38 -6.38 9.16 -6.07
N GLU A 39 -5.29 9.13 -5.30
CA GLU A 39 -4.51 10.33 -4.96
C GLU A 39 -3.88 10.98 -6.20
N LYS A 40 -3.33 10.16 -7.12
CA LYS A 40 -2.77 10.68 -8.39
C LYS A 40 -3.84 11.30 -9.27
N ASP A 41 -4.99 10.67 -9.39
CA ASP A 41 -6.09 11.20 -10.19
C ASP A 41 -6.60 12.55 -9.63
N ALA A 42 -6.63 12.69 -8.30
CA ALA A 42 -6.95 13.94 -7.64
C ALA A 42 -5.89 15.04 -7.89
N GLN A 43 -4.60 14.70 -7.79
CA GLN A 43 -3.51 15.64 -8.08
C GLN A 43 -3.52 16.11 -9.54
N ILE A 44 -3.78 15.19 -10.48
CA ILE A 44 -3.89 15.55 -11.90
C ILE A 44 -5.06 16.51 -12.13
N ALA A 45 -6.21 16.28 -11.48
CA ALA A 45 -7.36 17.15 -11.59
C ALA A 45 -7.09 18.55 -11.02
N THR A 46 -6.32 18.68 -9.92
CA THR A 46 -5.93 19.99 -9.38
C THR A 46 -4.94 20.70 -10.29
N ASP A 47 -3.94 20.00 -10.81
CA ASP A 47 -2.92 20.59 -11.69
C ASP A 47 -3.57 21.14 -12.98
N ILE A 48 -4.57 20.44 -13.55
CA ILE A 48 -5.34 20.92 -14.72
C ILE A 48 -6.17 22.17 -14.41
N VAL A 49 -6.80 22.23 -13.23
CA VAL A 49 -7.61 23.40 -12.83
C VAL A 49 -6.73 24.63 -12.62
N GLU A 50 -5.55 24.47 -12.01
CA GLU A 50 -4.59 25.57 -11.87
C GLU A 50 -4.03 26.02 -13.22
N GLU A 51 -3.78 25.13 -14.17
CA GLU A 51 -3.31 25.50 -15.52
C GLU A 51 -4.36 26.35 -16.27
N ILE A 52 -5.65 26.01 -16.14
CA ILE A 52 -6.75 26.75 -16.79
C ILE A 52 -7.00 28.12 -16.14
N ASP A 53 -6.76 28.28 -14.84
CA ASP A 53 -6.92 29.57 -14.12
C ASP A 53 -5.76 30.55 -14.37
N VAL A 54 -4.65 30.08 -14.96
CA VAL A 54 -3.44 30.88 -15.25
C VAL A 54 -3.42 31.45 -16.68
N GLU A 55 -4.30 30.99 -17.57
CA GLU A 55 -4.48 31.56 -18.92
C GLU A 55 -5.47 32.75 -18.91
N ASP A 56 -4.95 33.98 -18.77
CA ASP A 56 -5.60 35.26 -19.17
C ASP A 56 -5.20 35.65 -20.60
#